data_AF-A0A353GYI4-F1
#
_entry.id   AF-A0A353GYI4-F1
#
_cell.length_a   1.000
_cell.length_b   1.000
_cell.length_c   1.000
_cell.angle_alpha   90.00
_cell.angle_beta   90.00
_cell.angle_gamma   90.00
#
_symmetry.space_group_name_H-M   'P 1'
#
loop_
_entity.id
_entity.type
_entity.pdbx_description
1 polymer ?
#
loop_
_entity_poly.entity_id
_entity_poly.type
_entity_poly.pdbx_seq_one_letter_code
_entity_poly.pdbx_strand_id
1 'polypeptide(L)' 'NELILDLQKKLKVTSIVVTHDMTSALKVADRIGLLYQGRLAEIRKRSQIAEAEHPLFRQFFKHYRL' A
#
# COMPACT_ATOMS: atom_id res chain seq x y z
N ASN A 1 -3.68 4.01 -13.18
CA ASN A 1 -4.30 4.57 -11.96
C ASN A 1 -4.20 6.08 -11.85
N GLU A 2 -4.45 6.84 -12.91
CA GLU A 2 -4.41 8.30 -12.81
C GLU A 2 -5.72 8.89 -12.32
N LEU A 3 -6.86 8.30 -12.71
CA LEU A 3 -8.19 8.77 -12.30
C LEU A 3 -8.42 8.69 -10.77
N ILE A 4 -7.98 7.60 -10.12
CA ILE A 4 -8.15 7.41 -8.68
C ILE A 4 -7.33 8.43 -7.88
N LEU A 5 -6.10 8.69 -8.31
CA LEU A 5 -5.22 9.71 -7.71
C LEU A 5 -5.81 11.11 -7.85
N ASP A 6 -6.30 11.42 -9.05
CA ASP A 6 -6.82 12.75 -9.37
C ASP A 6 -8.14 13.03 -8.61
N LEU A 7 -9.02 12.03 -8.50
CA LEU A 7 -10.23 12.12 -7.68
C LEU A 7 -9.92 12.26 -6.19
N GLN A 8 -8.96 11.49 -5.66
CA GLN A 8 -8.57 11.60 -4.25
C GLN A 8 -8.04 13.00 -3.93
N LYS A 9 -7.20 13.57 -4.79
CA LYS A 9 -6.67 14.94 -4.64
C LYS A 9 -7.74 16.01 -4.77
N LYS A 10 -8.65 15.88 -5.75
CA LYS A 10 -9.69 16.87 -6.03
C LYS A 10 -10.79 16.89 -4.98
N LEU A 11 -11.22 15.72 -4.51
CA LEU A 11 -12.36 15.59 -3.60
C LEU A 11 -11.96 15.61 -2.12
N LYS A 12 -10.65 15.53 -1.80
CA LYS A 12 -10.11 15.48 -0.43
C LYS A 12 -10.80 14.42 0.45
N VAL A 13 -11.16 13.28 -0.15
CA VAL A 13 -11.84 12.18 0.53
C VAL A 13 -10.84 11.15 1.04
N THR A 14 -11.21 10.45 2.13
CA THR A 14 -10.51 9.24 2.53
C THR A 14 -10.81 8.13 1.53
N SER A 15 -9.77 7.54 0.94
CA SER A 15 -9.88 6.45 -0.03
C SER A 15 -9.19 5.21 0.49
N ILE A 16 -9.86 4.06 0.36
CA ILE A 16 -9.29 2.75 0.64
C ILE A 16 -9.24 2.00 -0.69
N VAL A 17 -8.05 1.59 -1.09
CA VAL A 17 -7.81 0.84 -2.33
C VAL A 17 -7.34 -0.57 -1.96
N VAL A 18 -8.06 -1.58 -2.42
CA VAL A 18 -7.68 -2.99 -2.27
C VAL A 18 -7.12 -3.47 -3.60
N THR A 19 -5.87 -3.92 -3.61
CA THR A 19 -5.19 -4.39 -4.82
C THR A 19 -4.14 -5.44 -4.49
N HIS A 20 -3.83 -6.30 -5.46
CA HIS A 20 -2.68 -7.21 -5.42
C HIS A 20 -1.47 -6.65 -6.17
N ASP A 21 -1.63 -5.56 -6.93
CA ASP A 21 -0.54 -4.88 -7.62
C ASP A 21 0.15 -3.88 -6.69
N MET A 22 1.37 -4.24 -6.29
CA MET A 22 2.15 -3.44 -5.35
C MET A 22 2.73 -2.17 -5.97
N THR A 23 3.01 -2.15 -7.28
CA THR A 23 3.44 -0.93 -7.99
C THR A 23 2.35 0.13 -7.91
N SER A 24 1.12 -0.30 -8.16
CA SER A 24 -0.05 0.54 -8.00
C SER A 24 -0.20 1.00 -6.56
N ALA A 25 -0.20 0.07 -5.58
CA ALA A 25 -0.34 0.42 -4.16
C ALA A 25 0.68 1.47 -3.70
N LEU A 26 1.95 1.32 -4.08
CA LEU A 26 3.03 2.27 -3.78
C LEU A 26 2.82 3.65 -4.43
N LYS A 27 2.15 3.70 -5.58
CA LYS A 27 1.87 4.96 -6.30
C LYS A 27 0.69 5.72 -5.70
N VAL A 28 -0.34 5.03 -5.19
CA VAL A 28 -1.58 5.64 -4.69
C VAL A 28 -1.62 5.87 -3.19
N ALA A 29 -0.98 5.02 -2.38
CA ALA A 29 -1.28 4.94 -0.96
C ALA A 29 -0.31 5.73 -0.08
N ASP A 30 -0.85 6.46 0.89
CA ASP A 30 -0.07 7.06 1.99
C ASP A 30 0.37 5.99 3.01
N ARG A 31 -0.48 4.99 3.21
CA ARG A 31 -0.28 3.85 4.12
C ARG A 31 -0.66 2.56 3.41
N ILE A 32 0.11 1.50 3.66
CA ILE A 32 -0.17 0.17 3.13
C ILE A 32 -0.40 -0.80 4.27
N GLY A 33 -1.51 -1.53 4.19
CA GLY A 33 -1.87 -2.61 5.10
C GLY A 33 -1.78 -3.97 4.41
N LEU A 34 -1.20 -4.96 5.09
CA LEU A 34 -1.18 -6.35 4.64
C LEU A 34 -2.32 -7.13 5.31
N LEU A 35 -3.26 -7.60 4.49
CA LEU A 35 -4.26 -8.57 4.92
C LEU A 35 -3.72 -9.98 4.68
N TYR A 36 -3.67 -10.79 5.72
CA TYR A 36 -3.23 -12.19 5.65
C TYR A 36 -4.10 -13.05 6.57
N GLN A 37 -4.62 -14.18 6.05
CA GLN A 37 -5.51 -15.09 6.77
C GLN A 37 -6.69 -14.39 7.46
N GLY A 38 -7.32 -13.43 6.77
CA GLY A 38 -8.46 -12.68 7.31
C GLY A 38 -8.11 -11.69 8.41
N ARG A 39 -6.82 -11.43 8.68
CA ARG A 39 -6.35 -10.46 9.68
C ARG A 39 -5.47 -9.41 9.04
N LEU A 40 -5.55 -8.19 9.56
CA LEU A 40 -4.66 -7.11 9.18
C LEU A 40 -3.33 -7.32 9.90
N ALA A 41 -2.42 -8.04 9.23
CA ALA A 41 -1.16 -8.50 9.80
C ALA A 41 -0.20 -7.34 10.09
N GLU A 42 -0.22 -6.28 9.27
CA GLU A 42 0.63 -5.12 9.45
C GLU A 42 0.08 -3.89 8.72
N ILE A 43 0.32 -2.67 9.24
CA ILE A 43 0.07 -1.40 8.53
C ILE A 43 1.28 -0.49 8.71
N ARG A 44 1.79 0.09 7.62
CA ARG A 44 2.86 1.11 7.67
C ARG A 44 2.62 2.29 6.75
N LYS A 45 3.28 3.40 7.05
CA LYS A 45 3.45 4.50 6.09
C LYS A 45 4.32 4.02 4.93
N ARG A 46 4.05 4.55 3.73
CA ARG A 46 4.84 4.22 2.53
C ARG A 46 6.34 4.43 2.73
N SER A 47 6.74 5.49 3.43
CA SER A 47 8.15 5.81 3.71
C SER A 47 8.86 4.83 4.63
N GLN A 48 8.13 3.96 5.33
CA GLN A 48 8.66 3.02 6.33
C GLN A 48 8.54 1.56 5.87
N ILE A 49 8.21 1.32 4.59
CA ILE A 49 8.05 -0.03 4.04
C ILE A 49 9.36 -0.83 4.14
N ALA A 50 10.51 -0.17 3.99
CA ALA A 50 11.82 -0.82 4.11
C ALA A 50 12.10 -1.35 5.54
N GLU A 51 11.44 -0.79 6.55
CA GLU A 51 11.56 -1.18 7.96
C GLU A 51 10.58 -2.31 8.33
N ALA A 52 9.93 -2.94 7.34
CA ALA A 52 8.95 -3.97 7.59
C ALA A 52 9.52 -5.18 8.34
N GLU A 53 8.90 -5.54 9.46
CA GLU A 53 9.27 -6.68 10.30
C GLU A 53 8.63 -7.98 9.83
N HIS A 54 7.38 -7.91 9.33
CA HIS A 54 6.67 -9.09 8.89
C HIS A 54 7.31 -9.71 7.63
N PRO A 55 7.71 -11.00 7.65
CA PRO A 55 8.40 -11.65 6.53
C PRO A 55 7.63 -11.59 5.20
N LEU A 56 6.32 -11.86 5.23
CA LEU A 56 5.47 -11.74 4.05
C LEU A 56 5.42 -10.32 3.50
N PHE A 57 5.31 -9.31 4.37
CA PHE A 57 5.33 -7.90 3.94
C PHE A 57 6.63 -7.62 3.17
N ARG A 58 7.80 -7.95 3.74
CA ARG A 58 9.08 -7.82 3.03
C ARG A 58 9.12 -8.60 1.71
N GLN A 59 8.60 -9.83 1.68
CA GLN A 59 8.57 -10.65 0.47
C GLN A 59 7.76 -9.99 -0.65
N PHE A 60 6.60 -9.43 -0.31
CA PHE A 60 5.75 -8.71 -1.25
C PHE A 60 6.46 -7.50 -1.86
N PHE A 61 7.26 -6.76 -1.09
CA PHE A 61 7.95 -5.57 -1.58
C PHE A 61 9.34 -5.83 -2.18
N LYS A 62 9.97 -6.99 -1.92
CA LYS A 62 11.34 -7.29 -2.36
C LYS A 62 11.56 -7.21 -3.88
N HIS A 63 10.51 -7.45 -4.67
CA HIS A 63 10.57 -7.40 -6.13
C HIS A 63 10.21 -6.05 -6.74
N TYR A 64 9.69 -5.13 -5.94
CA TYR A 64 9.30 -3.80 -6.40
C TYR A 64 10.37 -2.82 -5.93
N ARG A 65 11.08 -2.20 -6.87
CA ARG A 65 12.08 -1.17 -6.56
C ARG A 65 11.37 -0.02 -5.83
N LEU A 66 11.66 0.13 -4.54
CA LEU A 66 11.34 1.32 -3.74
C LEU A 66 12.26 2.48 -4.14
#